data_AF-A0A7V3PIY5-F1
#
_entry.id   AF-A0A7V3PIY5-F1
#
_cell.length_a   1.000
_cell.length_b   1.000
_cell.length_c   1.000
_cell.angle_alpha   90.00
_cell.angle_beta   90.00
_cell.angle_gamma   90.00
#
_symmetry.space_group_name_H-M   'P 1'
#
loop_
_entity.id
_entity.type
_entity.pdbx_description
1 polymer ?
#
loop_
_entity_poly.entity_id
_entity_poly.type
_entity_poly.pdbx_seq_one_letter_code
_entity_poly.pdbx_strand_id
1 'polypeptide(L)'
;MRLFALIIIESIFLLFSGGIAGTLLGYFSIEFLSKKGIDLSIVEEGLAAYGMSAILYPELPLHMYVSLFVMMMITAIVASISPALKAIKLKPAEAIRTYV
;
A
#
# COMPACT_ATOMS: atom_id res chain seq x y z
N MET A 1 -26.34 3.17 9.38
CA MET A 1 -25.44 2.08 9.80
C MET A 1 -25.19 1.02 8.73
N ARG A 2 -26.21 0.51 8.01
CA ARG A 2 -26.00 -0.51 6.94
C ARG A 2 -25.00 -0.09 5.85
N LEU A 3 -25.10 1.15 5.37
CA LEU A 3 -24.18 1.69 4.35
C LEU A 3 -22.74 1.85 4.87
N PHE A 4 -22.57 2.20 6.15
CA PHE A 4 -21.25 2.33 6.77
C PHE A 4 -20.55 0.98 6.87
N ALA A 5 -21.25 -0.06 7.34
CA ALA A 5 -20.69 -1.40 7.40
C ALA A 5 -20.30 -1.93 6.01
N LEU A 6 -21.11 -1.63 4.99
CA LEU A 6 -20.81 -1.99 3.60
C LEU A 6 -19.49 -1.38 3.10
N ILE A 7 -19.30 -0.06 3.29
CA ILE A 7 -18.09 0.66 2.85
C ILE A 7 -16.83 0.13 3.55
N ILE A 8 -16.91 -0.13 4.86
CA ILE A 8 -15.78 -0.67 5.62
C ILE A 8 -15.43 -2.08 5.14
N ILE A 9 -16.43 -2.95 4.95
CA ILE A 9 -16.23 -4.32 4.49
C ILE A 9 -15.63 -4.34 3.08
N GLU A 10 -16.15 -3.54 2.16
CA GLU A 10 -15.59 -3.40 0.81
C GLU A 10 -14.12 -2.96 0.84
N SER A 11 -13.81 -1.97 1.69
CA SER A 11 -12.43 -1.49 1.88
C SER A 11 -11.50 -2.60 2.38
N ILE A 12 -11.98 -3.47 3.27
CA ILE A 12 -11.22 -4.63 3.76
C ILE A 12 -11.00 -5.66 2.64
N PHE A 13 -12.02 -5.94 1.81
CA PHE A 13 -11.88 -6.84 0.66
C PHE A 13 -10.87 -6.30 -0.38
N LEU A 14 -10.92 -5.00 -0.65
CA LEU A 14 -9.96 -4.32 -1.52
C LEU A 14 -8.53 -4.38 -0.95
N LEU A 15 -8.39 -4.21 0.36
CA LEU A 15 -7.09 -4.36 1.01
C LEU A 15 -6.57 -5.81 0.93
N PHE A 16 -7.41 -6.83 1.15
CA PHE A 16 -6.95 -8.22 1.05
C PHE A 16 -6.49 -8.55 -0.36
N SER A 17 -7.30 -8.21 -1.37
CA SER A 17 -6.96 -8.47 -2.77
C SER A 17 -5.77 -7.63 -3.25
N GLY A 18 -5.81 -6.31 -3.04
CA GLY A 18 -4.76 -5.38 -3.45
C GLY A 18 -3.49 -5.50 -2.62
N GLY A 19 -3.59 -5.76 -1.33
CA GLY A 19 -2.48 -5.97 -0.42
C GLY A 19 -1.73 -7.26 -0.70
N ILE A 20 -2.43 -8.39 -0.89
CA ILE A 20 -1.80 -9.65 -1.30
C ILE A 20 -1.14 -9.49 -2.68
N ALA A 21 -1.86 -8.92 -3.65
CA ALA A 21 -1.30 -8.69 -4.99
C ALA A 21 -0.07 -7.76 -4.96
N GLY A 22 -0.14 -6.66 -4.20
CA GLY A 22 0.95 -5.71 -4.05
C GLY A 22 2.17 -6.30 -3.35
N THR A 23 1.95 -7.08 -2.28
CA THR A 23 3.03 -7.80 -1.58
C THR A 23 3.70 -8.82 -2.49
N LEU A 24 2.93 -9.59 -3.27
CA LEU A 24 3.49 -10.55 -4.23
C LEU A 24 4.31 -9.86 -5.33
N LEU A 25 3.77 -8.79 -5.92
CA LEU A 25 4.49 -8.01 -6.92
C LEU A 25 5.77 -7.39 -6.35
N GLY A 26 5.73 -6.88 -5.12
CA GLY A 26 6.90 -6.37 -4.42
C GLY A 26 7.94 -7.44 -4.17
N TYR A 27 7.51 -8.61 -3.68
CA TYR A 27 8.39 -9.77 -3.46
C TYR A 27 9.11 -10.19 -4.75
N PHE A 28 8.38 -10.37 -5.86
CA PHE A 28 8.98 -10.74 -7.14
C PHE A 28 9.92 -9.66 -7.67
N SER A 29 9.59 -8.38 -7.48
CA SER A 29 10.44 -7.26 -7.89
C SER A 29 11.75 -7.28 -7.11
N ILE A 30 11.69 -7.44 -5.78
CA ILE A 30 12.87 -7.51 -4.91
C ILE A 30 13.72 -8.72 -5.28
N GLU A 31 13.12 -9.91 -5.42
CA GLU A 31 13.83 -11.14 -5.79
C GLU A 31 14.55 -11.01 -7.14
N PHE A 32 13.93 -10.34 -8.12
CA PHE A 32 14.53 -10.10 -9.42
C PHE A 32 15.70 -9.12 -9.34
N LEU A 33 15.54 -8.00 -8.61
CA LEU A 33 16.60 -7.01 -8.41
C LEU A 33 17.72 -7.52 -7.50
N SER A 34 17.41 -8.39 -6.55
CA SER A 34 18.40 -9.03 -5.66
C SER A 34 19.37 -9.93 -6.43
N LYS A 35 18.94 -10.50 -7.56
CA LYS A 35 19.81 -11.30 -8.44
C LYS A 35 20.62 -10.44 -9.42
N LYS A 36 20.00 -9.38 -9.95
CA LYS A 36 20.63 -8.51 -10.95
C LYS A 36 21.55 -7.46 -10.34
N GLY A 37 21.28 -7.05 -9.10
CA GLY A 37 21.86 -5.85 -8.50
C GLY A 37 21.29 -4.58 -9.13
N ILE A 38 21.22 -3.52 -8.33
CA ILE A 38 20.94 -2.17 -8.78
C ILE A 38 22.29 -1.48 -8.95
N ASP A 39 22.61 -1.10 -10.18
CA ASP A 39 23.82 -0.35 -10.51
C ASP A 39 23.61 1.14 -10.18
N LEU A 40 24.43 1.64 -9.25
CA LEU A 40 24.49 3.02 -8.78
C LEU A 40 25.79 3.72 -9.19
N SER A 41 26.48 3.26 -10.25
CA SER A 41 27.73 3.87 -10.72
C SER A 41 27.61 5.36 -11.06
N ILE A 42 26.41 5.89 -11.33
CA ILE A 42 26.16 7.32 -11.50
C ILE A 42 26.50 8.15 -10.25
N VAL A 43 26.42 7.56 -9.05
CA VAL A 43 26.69 8.23 -7.76
C VAL A 43 27.88 7.59 -7.02
N GLU A 44 28.75 6.90 -7.75
CA GLU A 44 29.85 6.09 -7.19
C GLU A 44 30.80 6.90 -6.31
N GLU A 45 31.20 8.11 -6.71
CA GLU A 45 32.08 8.97 -5.89
C GLU A 45 31.45 9.31 -4.52
N GLY A 46 30.13 9.49 -4.48
CA GLY A 46 29.39 9.75 -3.24
C GLY A 46 29.31 8.52 -2.33
N LEU A 47 29.13 7.33 -2.91
CA LEU A 47 29.11 6.06 -2.17
C LEU A 47 30.51 5.67 -1.67
N ALA A 48 31.54 5.90 -2.49
CA ALA A 48 32.93 5.61 -2.17
C ALA A 48 33.44 6.45 -0.99
N ALA A 49 32.97 7.70 -0.86
CA ALA A 49 33.25 8.55 0.30
C ALA A 49 32.74 7.94 1.64
N TYR A 50 31.73 7.07 1.57
CA TYR A 50 31.19 6.32 2.71
C TYR A 50 31.64 4.85 2.74
N GLY A 51 32.55 4.45 1.84
CA GLY A 51 33.06 3.07 1.74
C GLY A 51 32.02 2.04 1.24
N MET A 52 30.99 2.49 0.54
CA MET A 52 29.92 1.63 0.01
C MET A 52 30.18 1.21 -1.44
N SER A 53 29.68 0.02 -1.81
CA SER A 53 29.75 -0.48 -3.19
C SER A 53 28.76 0.26 -4.10
N ALA A 54 29.11 0.43 -5.37
CA ALA A 54 28.24 0.97 -6.40
C ALA A 54 27.10 0.01 -6.80
N ILE A 55 27.13 -1.26 -6.39
CA ILE A 55 26.07 -2.23 -6.70
C ILE A 55 25.29 -2.57 -5.43
N LEU A 56 23.98 -2.29 -5.45
CA LEU A 56 23.07 -2.51 -4.34
C LEU A 56 22.19 -3.73 -4.59
N TYR A 57 22.17 -4.67 -3.64
CA TYR A 57 21.33 -5.87 -3.70
C TYR A 57 20.18 -5.72 -2.70
N PRO A 58 18.94 -5.54 -3.17
CA PRO A 58 17.79 -5.45 -2.28
C PRO A 58 17.57 -6.79 -1.58
N GLU A 59 17.46 -6.75 -0.26
CA GLU A 59 16.98 -7.87 0.54
C GLU A 59 15.89 -7.38 1.47
N LEU A 60 14.80 -8.15 1.58
CA LEU A 60 13.73 -7.83 2.50
C LEU A 60 13.35 -9.08 3.30
N PRO A 61 13.51 -9.08 4.62
CA PRO A 61 13.18 -10.23 5.44
C PRO A 61 11.66 -10.42 5.55
N LEU A 62 11.23 -11.67 5.68
CA LEU A 62 9.80 -12.04 5.69
C LEU A 62 8.97 -11.29 6.74
N HIS A 63 9.54 -11.00 7.90
CA HIS A 63 8.85 -10.25 8.95
C HIS A 63 8.45 -8.83 8.53
N MET A 64 9.22 -8.18 7.66
CA MET A 64 8.89 -6.84 7.16
C MET A 64 7.69 -6.86 6.22
N TYR A 65 7.51 -7.91 5.41
CA TYR A 65 6.30 -8.03 4.58
C TYR A 65 5.03 -8.11 5.42
N VAL A 66 5.06 -8.86 6.53
CA VAL A 66 3.93 -8.94 7.46
C VAL A 66 3.67 -7.58 8.11
N SER A 67 4.72 -6.91 8.59
CA SER A 67 4.60 -5.57 9.18
C SER A 67 4.03 -4.54 8.20
N LEU A 68 4.48 -4.56 6.94
CA LEU A 68 3.97 -3.69 5.88
C LEU A 68 2.48 -3.95 5.62
N PHE A 69 2.07 -5.22 5.53
CA PHE A 69 0.67 -5.58 5.34
C PHE A 69 -0.21 -5.08 6.49
N VAL A 70 0.25 -5.23 7.74
CA VAL A 70 -0.46 -4.71 8.92
C VAL A 70 -0.55 -3.18 8.89
N MET A 71 0.54 -2.48 8.54
CA MET A 71 0.51 -1.02 8.39
C MET A 71 -0.50 -0.59 7.31
N MET A 72 -0.48 -1.24 6.15
CA MET A 72 -1.44 -0.98 5.07
C MET A 72 -2.89 -1.18 5.54
N MET A 73 -3.15 -2.23 6.32
CA MET A 73 -4.47 -2.51 6.89
C MET A 73 -4.96 -1.37 7.78
N ILE A 74 -4.10 -0.91 8.70
CA ILE A 74 -4.43 0.20 9.61
C ILE A 74 -4.69 1.47 8.80
N THR A 75 -3.81 1.80 7.83
CA THR A 75 -3.97 2.98 6.99
C THR A 75 -5.25 2.95 6.18
N ALA A 76 -5.62 1.81 5.58
CA ALA A 76 -6.85 1.69 4.80
C ALA A 76 -8.10 1.84 5.67
N ILE A 77 -8.11 1.23 6.86
CA ILE A 77 -9.21 1.40 7.81
C ILE A 77 -9.35 2.88 8.17
N VAL A 78 -8.27 3.54 8.58
CA VAL A 78 -8.28 4.97 8.93
C VAL A 78 -8.76 5.83 7.76
N ALA A 79 -8.28 5.57 6.54
CA ALA A 79 -8.68 6.29 5.34
C ALA A 79 -10.17 6.12 5.01
N SER A 80 -10.72 4.91 5.19
CA SER A 80 -12.12 4.59 4.91
C SER A 80 -13.12 5.21 5.89
N ILE A 81 -12.69 5.62 7.08
CA ILE A 81 -13.57 6.27 8.07
C ILE A 81 -14.12 7.61 7.55
N SER A 82 -13.28 8.43 6.91
CA SER A 82 -13.67 9.75 6.38
C SER A 82 -14.85 9.68 5.38
N PRO A 83 -14.79 8.87 4.30
CA PRO A 83 -15.91 8.72 3.38
C PRO A 83 -17.11 8.01 4.03
N ALA A 84 -16.89 7.01 4.89
CA ALA A 84 -17.99 6.28 5.52
C ALA A 84 -18.84 7.18 6.44
N LEU A 85 -18.20 8.11 7.17
CA LEU A 85 -18.92 9.12 7.97
C LEU A 85 -19.67 10.12 7.10
N LYS A 86 -19.09 10.56 5.97
CA LYS A 86 -19.77 11.43 5.00
C LYS A 86 -21.00 10.74 4.40
N ALA A 87 -20.92 9.45 4.11
CA ALA A 87 -22.00 8.66 3.52
C ALA A 87 -23.24 8.55 4.41
N ILE A 88 -23.08 8.43 5.74
CA ILE A 88 -24.22 8.38 6.68
C ILE A 88 -24.95 9.73 6.77
N LYS A 89 -24.25 10.85 6.57
CA LYS A 89 -24.83 12.19 6.69
C LYS A 89 -25.65 12.62 5.47
N LEU A 90 -25.58 11.89 4.36
CA LEU A 90 -26.39 12.14 3.17
C LEU A 90 -27.84 11.73 3.42
N LYS A 91 -28.76 12.70 3.37
CA LYS A 91 -30.20 12.41 3.46
C LYS A 91 -30.63 11.71 2.17
N PRO A 92 -31.31 10.54 2.25
CA PRO A 92 -31.71 9.79 1.06
C PRO A 92 -32.62 10.59 0.11
N ALA A 93 -33.39 11.54 0.63
CA ALA A 93 -34.23 12.43 -0.17
C ALA A 93 -33.44 13.46 -1.00
N GLU A 94 -32.29 13.94 -0.52
CA GLU A 94 -31.42 14.85 -1.29
C GLU A 94 -30.62 14.10 -2.35
N ALA A 95 -30.18 12.87 -2.04
CA ALA A 95 -29.47 12.02 -2.99
C ALA A 95 -30.29 11.73 -4.25
N ILE A 96 -31.62 11.58 -4.15
CA ILE A 96 -32.50 11.35 -5.30
C ILE A 96 -32.70 12.62 -6.14
N ARG A 97 -32.76 13.81 -5.51
CA ARG A 97 -32.95 15.10 -6.21
C ARG A 97 -31.75 15.54 -7.03
N THR A 98 -30.55 15.04 -6.75
CA THR A 98 -29.35 15.36 -7.55
C THR A 98 -29.34 14.66 -8.92
N TYR A 99 -30.14 13.60 -9.09
CA TYR A 99 -30.22 12.83 -10.35
C TYR A 99 -31.44 13.17 -11.21
N VAL A 100 -32.23 14.18 -10.83
CA VAL A 100 -33.37 14.71 -11.60
C VAL A 100 -33.07 16.14 -12.02
#